data_AF-A0A938FQG4-F1
#
_entry.id   AF-A0A938FQG4-F1
#
_cell.length_a   1.000
_cell.length_b   1.000
_cell.length_c   1.000
_cell.angle_alpha   90.00
_cell.angle_beta   90.00
_cell.angle_gamma   90.00
#
_symmetry.space_group_name_H-M   'P 1'
#
loop_
_entity.id
_entity.type
_entity.pdbx_description
1 polymer ?
#
loop_
_entity_poly.entity_id
_entity_poly.type
_entity_poly.pdbx_seq_one_letter_code
_entity_poly.pdbx_strand_id
1 'polypeptide(L)'
;MTIQSVLADANSKMNKAVDVAKEDFAAIRTGRAHPSMFAKIMVDYYGTATPLAQLATVQVPEARLALITPYDKGATASIEKAIRESALGVNPSGDGNVIRVNFPQLTEERRKEFIKVAKSKAEESKVSIRAIRRNTKEAMEKLERDGQVSKDELTRGEKELEKVTSDHVNKIDEILKYKESELLEV
;
A
#
# COMPACT_ATOMS: atom_id res chain seq x y z
N MET A 1 10.12 25.91 20.73
CA MET A 1 9.87 24.53 20.26
C MET A 1 10.05 23.60 21.45
N THR A 2 9.21 22.60 21.65
CA THR A 2 9.36 21.63 22.77
C THR A 2 9.78 20.26 22.22
N ILE A 3 10.40 19.41 23.04
CA ILE A 3 10.72 18.02 22.64
C ILE A 3 9.48 17.29 22.12
N GLN A 4 8.33 17.47 22.79
CA GLN A 4 7.08 16.85 22.36
C GLN A 4 6.65 17.30 20.95
N SER A 5 6.83 18.58 20.61
CA SER A 5 6.51 19.08 19.26
C SER A 5 7.46 18.52 18.20
N VAL A 6 8.75 18.35 18.51
CA VAL A 6 9.72 17.77 17.58
C VAL A 6 9.44 16.28 17.37
N LEU A 7 9.13 15.54 18.44
CA LEU A 7 8.74 14.12 18.35
C LEU A 7 7.44 13.92 17.56
N ALA A 8 6.46 14.81 17.73
CA ALA A 8 5.21 14.75 16.97
C ALA A 8 5.44 14.96 15.46
N ASP A 9 6.31 15.91 15.09
CA ASP A 9 6.70 16.13 13.70
C ASP A 9 7.47 14.93 13.13
N ALA A 10 8.41 14.37 13.89
CA ALA A 10 9.13 13.16 13.52
C ALA A 10 8.18 11.98 13.27
N ASN A 11 7.24 11.75 14.18
CA ASN A 11 6.21 10.73 14.03
C ASN A 11 5.35 10.96 12.77
N SER A 12 4.93 12.19 12.49
CA SER A 12 4.19 12.52 11.27
C SER A 12 4.99 12.19 10.00
N LYS A 13 6.27 12.58 9.96
CA LYS A 13 7.18 12.29 8.84
C LYS A 13 7.43 10.79 8.67
N MET A 14 7.60 10.04 9.75
CA MET A 14 7.78 8.60 9.70
C MET A 14 6.51 7.88 9.24
N ASN A 15 5.32 8.32 9.65
CA ASN A 15 4.06 7.78 9.13
C ASN A 15 3.95 7.98 7.61
N LYS A 16 4.33 9.17 7.10
CA LYS A 16 4.39 9.41 5.65
C LYS A 16 5.37 8.46 4.94
N ALA A 17 6.52 8.15 5.54
CA ALA A 17 7.45 7.17 4.98
C ALA A 17 6.83 5.76 4.92
N VAL A 18 6.06 5.36 5.94
CA VAL A 18 5.31 4.10 5.92
C VAL A 18 4.22 4.10 4.85
N ASP A 19 3.52 5.21 4.64
CA ASP A 19 2.47 5.30 3.63
C ASP A 19 3.04 5.25 2.20
N VAL A 20 4.20 5.89 1.96
CA VAL A 20 4.95 5.73 0.70
C VAL A 20 5.33 4.27 0.47
N ALA A 21 5.82 3.57 1.50
CA ALA A 21 6.14 2.15 1.39
C ALA A 21 4.91 1.31 1.01
N LYS A 22 3.73 1.59 1.60
CA LYS A 22 2.48 0.92 1.24
C LYS A 22 2.09 1.16 -0.22
N GLU A 23 2.21 2.39 -0.70
CA GLU A 23 1.91 2.75 -2.08
C GLU A 23 2.86 2.05 -3.06
N ASP A 24 4.16 2.07 -2.78
CA ASP A 24 5.18 1.38 -3.57
C ASP A 24 4.91 -0.14 -3.63
N PHE A 25 4.56 -0.76 -2.51
CA PHE A 25 4.21 -2.18 -2.47
C PHE A 25 2.88 -2.49 -3.16
N ALA A 26 1.90 -1.61 -3.10
CA ALA A 26 0.64 -1.77 -3.81
C ALA A 26 0.83 -1.72 -5.34
N ALA A 27 1.84 -1.00 -5.82
CA ALA A 27 2.20 -0.95 -7.24
C ALA A 27 2.85 -2.25 -7.74
N ILE A 28 3.42 -3.08 -6.85
CA ILE A 28 4.02 -4.37 -7.21
C ILE A 28 2.91 -5.38 -7.50
N ARG A 29 2.81 -5.80 -8.76
CA ARG A 29 1.85 -6.83 -9.19
C ARG A 29 2.21 -8.18 -8.59
N THR A 30 1.31 -8.74 -7.80
CA THR A 30 1.46 -10.09 -7.22
C THR A 30 0.91 -11.19 -8.12
N GLY A 31 0.21 -10.81 -9.20
CA GLY A 31 -0.56 -11.76 -10.03
C GLY A 31 -1.84 -12.26 -9.35
N ARG A 32 -2.15 -11.74 -8.15
CA ARG A 32 -3.36 -12.08 -7.40
C ARG A 32 -4.44 -11.03 -7.63
N ALA A 33 -5.69 -11.47 -7.66
CA ALA A 33 -6.84 -10.61 -7.66
C ALA A 33 -7.00 -9.96 -6.29
N HIS A 34 -7.33 -8.67 -6.26
CA HIS A 34 -7.76 -7.98 -5.04
C HIS A 34 -8.96 -7.08 -5.34
N PRO A 35 -10.00 -7.00 -4.48
CA PRO A 35 -11.18 -6.18 -4.75
C PRO A 35 -10.86 -4.71 -5.04
N SER A 36 -9.84 -4.14 -4.38
CA SER A 36 -9.43 -2.74 -4.60
C SER A 36 -8.92 -2.45 -6.02
N MET A 37 -8.50 -3.47 -6.78
CA MET A 37 -8.08 -3.33 -8.18
C MET A 37 -9.23 -2.85 -9.08
N PHE A 38 -10.47 -3.17 -8.70
CA PHE A 38 -11.69 -2.82 -9.43
C PHE A 38 -12.24 -1.44 -9.03
N ALA A 39 -11.77 -0.85 -7.93
CA ALA A 39 -12.33 0.37 -7.35
C ALA A 39 -12.19 1.61 -8.24
N LYS A 40 -11.15 1.66 -9.10
CA LYS A 40 -10.90 2.77 -10.04
C LYS A 40 -11.56 2.57 -11.41
N ILE A 41 -12.26 1.46 -11.63
CA ILE A 41 -12.90 1.18 -12.93
C ILE A 41 -14.21 1.96 -13.01
N MET A 42 -14.30 2.81 -14.04
CA MET A 42 -15.51 3.53 -14.39
C MET A 42 -16.21 2.79 -15.53
N VAL A 43 -17.51 2.60 -15.39
CA VAL A 43 -18.36 1.89 -16.35
C VAL A 43 -19.32 2.90 -16.95
N ASP A 44 -19.48 2.90 -18.26
CA ASP A 44 -20.54 3.64 -18.93
C ASP A 44 -21.89 2.96 -18.66
N TYR A 45 -22.69 3.58 -17.80
CA TYR A 45 -24.02 3.12 -17.43
C TYR A 45 -25.03 4.18 -17.88
N TYR A 46 -25.76 3.87 -18.96
CA TYR A 46 -26.72 4.77 -19.60
C TYR A 46 -26.15 6.17 -19.92
N GLY A 47 -24.92 6.24 -20.44
CA GLY A 47 -24.26 7.50 -20.84
C GLY A 47 -23.59 8.24 -19.69
N THR A 48 -23.62 7.69 -18.48
CA THR A 48 -22.97 8.27 -17.29
C THR A 48 -21.87 7.35 -16.79
N ALA A 49 -20.65 7.89 -16.68
CA ALA A 49 -19.52 7.18 -16.09
C ALA A 49 -19.76 6.94 -14.60
N THR A 50 -19.99 5.68 -14.24
CA THR A 50 -20.35 5.25 -12.88
C THR A 50 -19.30 4.27 -12.34
N PRO A 51 -18.85 4.40 -11.09
CA PRO A 51 -17.88 3.46 -10.52
C PRO A 51 -18.41 2.03 -10.50
N LEU A 52 -17.58 1.06 -10.89
CA LEU A 52 -17.93 -0.37 -10.93
C LEU A 52 -18.48 -0.88 -9.58
N ALA A 53 -17.93 -0.39 -8.47
CA ALA A 53 -18.36 -0.77 -7.12
C ALA A 53 -19.83 -0.43 -6.80
N GLN A 54 -20.43 0.53 -7.52
CA GLN A 54 -21.84 0.89 -7.38
C GLN A 54 -22.76 0.02 -8.24
N LEU A 55 -22.22 -0.66 -9.25
CA LEU A 55 -22.98 -1.44 -10.23
C LEU A 55 -22.89 -2.95 -10.01
N ALA A 56 -21.91 -3.42 -9.23
CA ALA A 56 -21.67 -4.83 -9.01
C ALA A 56 -21.04 -5.12 -7.64
N THR A 57 -21.27 -6.33 -7.14
CA THR A 57 -20.47 -6.90 -6.05
C THR A 57 -19.22 -7.57 -6.63
N VAL A 58 -18.05 -7.32 -6.03
CA VAL A 58 -16.77 -7.95 -6.39
C VAL A 58 -16.36 -8.91 -5.28
N GLN A 59 -16.14 -10.17 -5.60
CA GLN A 59 -15.65 -11.21 -4.69
C GLN A 59 -14.38 -11.83 -5.25
N VAL A 60 -13.44 -12.18 -4.37
CA VAL A 60 -12.21 -12.89 -4.73
C VAL A 60 -12.18 -14.20 -3.95
N PRO A 61 -12.88 -15.25 -4.40
CA PRO A 61 -12.93 -16.53 -3.69
C PRO A 61 -11.59 -17.27 -3.72
N GLU A 62 -10.76 -17.00 -4.72
CA GLU A 62 -9.45 -17.61 -4.91
C GLU A 62 -8.44 -16.55 -5.35
N ALA A 63 -7.15 -16.80 -5.11
CA ALA A 63 -6.09 -15.83 -5.37
C ALA A 63 -6.08 -15.27 -6.81
N ARG A 64 -6.57 -16.00 -7.81
CA ARG A 64 -6.47 -15.64 -9.24
C ARG A 64 -7.81 -15.44 -9.93
N LEU A 65 -8.91 -15.54 -9.20
CA LEU A 65 -10.26 -15.42 -9.74
C LEU A 65 -11.00 -14.33 -8.98
N ALA A 66 -11.43 -13.30 -9.71
CA ALA A 66 -12.46 -12.39 -9.23
C ALA A 66 -13.81 -12.73 -9.87
N LEU A 67 -14.84 -12.79 -9.05
CA LEU A 67 -16.23 -12.90 -9.46
C LEU A 67 -16.91 -11.55 -9.29
N ILE A 68 -17.50 -11.06 -10.36
CA ILE A 68 -18.19 -9.78 -10.39
C ILE A 68 -19.64 -10.09 -10.72
N THR A 69 -20.53 -9.74 -9.79
CA THR A 69 -21.98 -9.98 -9.92
C THR A 69 -22.67 -8.63 -10.09
N PRO A 70 -23.10 -8.28 -11.32
CA PRO A 70 -23.85 -7.05 -11.59
C PRO A 70 -25.17 -7.04 -10.83
N TYR A 71 -25.56 -5.87 -10.31
CA TYR A 71 -26.90 -5.67 -9.74
C TYR A 71 -27.97 -5.57 -10.83
N ASP A 72 -27.60 -5.05 -12.01
CA ASP A 72 -28.42 -5.01 -13.21
C ASP A 72 -27.74 -5.80 -14.34
N LYS A 73 -28.47 -6.77 -14.92
CA LYS A 73 -27.99 -7.57 -16.05
C LYS A 73 -27.87 -6.76 -17.33
N GLY A 74 -28.62 -5.66 -17.48
CA GLY A 74 -28.48 -4.74 -18.60
C GLY A 74 -27.09 -4.08 -18.66
N ALA A 75 -26.44 -3.93 -17.50
CA ALA A 75 -25.12 -3.33 -17.38
C ALA A 75 -23.96 -4.31 -17.66
N THR A 76 -24.22 -5.62 -17.75
CA THR A 76 -23.17 -6.67 -17.82
C THR A 76 -22.17 -6.42 -18.95
N ALA A 77 -22.65 -6.12 -20.17
CA ALA A 77 -21.79 -5.88 -21.32
C ALA A 77 -20.89 -4.63 -21.14
N SER A 78 -21.43 -3.56 -20.55
CA SER A 78 -20.66 -2.36 -20.24
C SER A 78 -19.60 -2.63 -19.17
N ILE A 79 -19.92 -3.43 -18.15
CA ILE A 79 -18.98 -3.84 -17.11
C ILE A 79 -17.84 -4.68 -17.69
N GLU A 80 -18.15 -5.69 -18.51
CA GLU A 80 -17.14 -6.52 -19.18
C GLU A 80 -16.21 -5.67 -20.05
N LYS A 81 -16.77 -4.75 -20.83
CA LYS A 81 -16.00 -3.82 -21.66
C LYS A 81 -15.07 -2.95 -20.80
N ALA A 82 -15.58 -2.33 -19.73
CA ALA A 82 -14.80 -1.48 -18.84
C ALA A 82 -13.64 -2.24 -18.17
N ILE A 83 -13.86 -3.50 -17.76
CA ILE A 83 -12.79 -4.35 -17.20
C ILE A 83 -11.74 -4.66 -18.25
N ARG A 84 -12.14 -5.02 -19.48
CA ARG A 84 -11.22 -5.33 -20.58
C ARG A 84 -10.37 -4.12 -20.98
N GLU A 85 -10.95 -2.93 -21.00
CA GLU A 85 -10.27 -1.67 -21.36
C GLU A 85 -9.45 -1.07 -20.20
N SER A 86 -9.56 -1.65 -19.00
CA SER A 86 -8.82 -1.16 -17.82
C SER A 86 -7.33 -1.49 -17.87
N ALA A 87 -6.55 -0.82 -17.00
CA ALA A 87 -5.13 -1.10 -16.80
C ALA A 87 -4.83 -2.49 -16.16
N LEU A 88 -5.86 -3.29 -15.86
CA LEU A 88 -5.70 -4.63 -15.30
C LEU A 88 -5.14 -5.63 -16.32
N GLY A 89 -5.36 -5.41 -17.62
CA GLY A 89 -4.82 -6.28 -18.68
C GLY A 89 -5.38 -7.71 -18.63
N VAL A 90 -6.65 -7.85 -18.24
CA VAL A 90 -7.37 -9.11 -18.09
C VAL A 90 -8.52 -9.20 -19.08
N ASN A 91 -8.90 -10.42 -19.46
CA ASN A 91 -10.08 -10.63 -20.31
C ASN A 91 -11.20 -11.25 -19.46
N PRO A 92 -12.29 -10.52 -19.17
CA PRO A 92 -13.44 -11.06 -18.46
C PRO A 92 -14.17 -12.09 -19.32
N SER A 93 -14.78 -13.07 -18.66
CA SER A 93 -15.61 -14.10 -19.29
C SER A 93 -16.78 -14.46 -18.37
N GLY A 94 -17.95 -14.80 -18.89
CA GLY A 94 -19.12 -15.02 -18.04
C GLY A 94 -20.33 -15.58 -18.77
N ASP A 95 -21.38 -15.85 -18.01
CA ASP A 95 -22.67 -16.37 -18.48
C ASP A 95 -23.80 -15.33 -18.44
N GLY A 96 -23.45 -14.06 -18.26
CA GLY A 96 -24.40 -12.94 -18.17
C GLY A 96 -24.90 -12.63 -16.75
N ASN A 97 -24.80 -13.59 -15.81
CA ASN A 97 -25.13 -13.37 -14.40
C ASN A 97 -23.89 -13.10 -13.56
N VAL A 98 -22.80 -13.81 -13.84
CA VAL A 98 -21.52 -13.65 -13.15
C VAL A 98 -20.40 -13.47 -14.17
N ILE A 99 -19.64 -12.40 -13.99
CA ILE A 99 -18.43 -12.11 -14.76
C ILE A 99 -17.23 -12.66 -13.98
N ARG A 100 -16.49 -13.56 -14.61
CA ARG A 100 -15.27 -14.19 -14.10
C ARG A 100 -14.05 -13.49 -14.70
N VAL A 101 -13.17 -13.01 -13.84
CA VAL A 101 -11.91 -12.36 -14.21
C VAL A 101 -10.76 -13.20 -13.70
N ASN A 102 -10.07 -13.87 -14.63
CA ASN A 102 -8.90 -14.70 -14.34
C ASN A 102 -7.62 -13.88 -14.49
N PHE A 103 -6.80 -13.88 -13.44
CA PHE A 103 -5.50 -13.23 -13.44
C PHE A 103 -4.41 -14.23 -13.83
N PRO A 104 -3.55 -13.90 -14.80
CA PRO A 104 -2.47 -14.79 -15.24
C PRO A 104 -1.44 -14.98 -14.12
N GLN A 105 -0.87 -16.19 -14.03
CA GLN A 105 0.21 -16.47 -13.10
C GLN A 105 1.48 -15.71 -13.50
N LEU A 106 2.22 -15.24 -12.49
CA LEU A 106 3.58 -14.78 -12.69
C LEU A 106 4.54 -15.96 -12.84
N THR A 107 5.46 -15.86 -13.78
CA THR A 107 6.60 -16.78 -13.86
C THR A 107 7.44 -16.69 -12.60
N GLU A 108 8.16 -17.77 -12.26
CA GLU A 108 9.03 -17.79 -11.07
C GLU A 108 10.11 -16.69 -11.13
N GLU A 109 10.66 -16.46 -12.33
CA GLU A 109 11.64 -15.40 -12.58
C GLU A 109 11.08 -14.00 -12.26
N ARG A 110 9.85 -13.71 -12.72
CA ARG A 110 9.16 -12.44 -12.41
C ARG A 110 8.87 -12.28 -10.92
N ARG A 111 8.49 -13.36 -10.24
CA ARG A 111 8.29 -13.32 -8.78
C ARG A 111 9.58 -12.98 -8.03
N LYS A 112 10.69 -13.61 -8.39
CA LYS A 112 12.01 -13.31 -7.81
C LYS A 112 12.44 -11.87 -8.06
N GLU A 113 12.18 -11.34 -9.26
CA GLU A 113 12.44 -9.93 -9.59
C GLU A 113 11.62 -8.98 -8.70
N PHE A 114 10.32 -9.22 -8.56
CA PHE A 114 9.45 -8.39 -7.72
C PHE A 114 9.77 -8.46 -6.23
N ILE A 115 10.23 -9.61 -5.71
CA ILE A 115 10.72 -9.71 -4.33
C ILE A 115 11.96 -8.81 -4.15
N LYS A 116 12.89 -8.77 -5.11
CA LYS A 116 14.05 -7.86 -5.04
C LYS A 116 13.62 -6.40 -5.04
N VAL A 117 12.66 -6.03 -5.90
CA VAL A 117 12.09 -4.68 -5.94
C VAL A 117 11.46 -4.32 -4.59
N ALA A 118 10.63 -5.21 -4.02
CA ALA A 118 10.01 -4.99 -2.72
C ALA A 118 11.06 -4.76 -1.61
N LYS A 119 12.11 -5.57 -1.56
CA LYS A 119 13.22 -5.38 -0.61
C LYS A 119 13.93 -4.03 -0.78
N SER A 120 14.19 -3.61 -2.02
CA SER A 120 14.80 -2.29 -2.29
C SER A 120 13.92 -1.16 -1.77
N LYS A 121 12.61 -1.21 -2.04
CA LYS A 121 11.64 -0.20 -1.59
C LYS A 121 11.48 -0.14 -0.08
N ALA A 122 11.52 -1.30 0.58
CA ALA A 122 11.55 -1.36 2.05
C ALA A 122 12.79 -0.66 2.61
N GLU A 123 13.97 -0.91 2.04
CA GLU A 123 15.21 -0.31 2.52
C GLU A 123 15.27 1.20 2.25
N GLU A 124 14.82 1.67 1.09
CA GLU A 124 14.64 3.10 0.80
C GLU A 124 13.80 3.81 1.88
N SER A 125 12.68 3.18 2.26
CA SER A 125 11.78 3.71 3.29
C SER A 125 12.42 3.71 4.68
N LYS A 126 13.17 2.65 5.03
CA LYS A 126 13.92 2.60 6.30
C LYS A 126 15.05 3.62 6.35
N VAL A 127 15.76 3.85 5.24
CA VAL A 127 16.79 4.89 5.14
C VAL A 127 16.17 6.28 5.41
N SER A 128 14.99 6.55 4.86
CA SER A 128 14.24 7.79 5.15
C SER A 128 13.92 7.93 6.64
N ILE A 129 13.42 6.87 7.30
CA ILE A 129 13.18 6.86 8.74
C ILE A 129 14.45 7.14 9.54
N ARG A 130 15.57 6.50 9.19
CA ARG A 130 16.87 6.72 9.86
C ARG A 130 17.34 8.17 9.70
N ALA A 131 17.13 8.78 8.54
CA ALA A 131 17.43 10.18 8.30
C ALA A 131 16.54 11.12 9.15
N ILE A 132 15.23 10.84 9.24
CA ILE A 132 14.32 11.59 10.12
C ILE A 132 14.77 11.49 11.57
N ARG A 133 15.12 10.29 12.05
CA ARG A 133 15.64 10.08 13.41
C ARG A 133 16.87 10.94 13.66
N ARG A 134 17.85 10.90 12.75
CA ARG A 134 19.09 11.70 12.87
C ARG A 134 18.78 13.19 13.00
N ASN A 135 17.98 13.75 12.08
CA ASN A 135 17.64 15.17 12.08
C ASN A 135 16.86 15.57 13.34
N THR A 136 15.99 14.68 13.83
CA THR A 136 15.21 14.89 15.05
C THR A 136 16.12 14.92 16.28
N LYS A 137 17.08 14.01 16.36
CA LYS A 137 18.08 13.99 17.43
C LYS A 137 18.92 15.27 17.44
N GLU A 138 19.45 15.67 16.29
CA GLU A 138 20.22 16.92 16.15
C GLU A 138 19.40 18.15 16.58
N ALA A 139 18.10 18.18 16.28
CA ALA A 139 17.20 19.25 16.74
C ALA A 139 16.99 19.25 18.26
N MET A 140 16.80 18.08 18.89
CA MET A 140 16.67 17.98 20.35
C MET A 140 17.96 18.38 21.07
N GLU A 141 19.13 17.94 20.58
CA GLU A 141 20.43 18.33 21.11
C GLU A 141 20.69 19.84 20.96
N LYS A 142 20.13 20.48 19.93
CA LYS A 142 20.21 21.94 19.79
C LYS A 142 19.34 22.66 20.83
N LEU A 143 18.13 22.17 21.09
CA LEU A 143 17.25 22.74 22.12
C LEU A 143 17.90 22.70 23.51
N GLU A 144 18.63 21.62 23.81
CA GLU A 144 19.36 21.48 25.10
C GLU A 144 20.51 22.49 25.19
N ARG A 145 21.32 22.60 24.13
CA ARG A 145 22.42 23.58 24.06
C ARG A 145 21.95 25.03 24.15
N ASP A 146 20.77 25.32 23.60
CA ASP A 146 20.14 26.64 23.66
C ASP A 146 19.47 26.91 25.03
N GLY A 147 19.55 25.97 25.98
CA GLY A 147 18.97 26.08 27.31
C GLY A 147 17.44 25.99 27.35
N GLN A 148 16.80 25.57 26.25
CA GLN A 148 15.34 25.47 26.13
C GLN A 148 14.78 24.20 26.78
N VAL A 149 15.62 23.18 26.98
CA VAL A 149 15.28 21.92 27.65
C VAL A 149 16.43 21.44 28.52
N SER A 150 16.10 20.70 29.57
CA SER A 150 17.08 20.07 30.46
C SER A 150 17.68 18.79 29.85
N LYS A 151 18.83 18.37 30.37
CA LYS A 151 19.47 17.10 30.00
C LYS A 151 18.60 15.87 30.30
N ASP A 152 17.81 15.92 31.36
CA ASP A 152 16.87 14.86 31.72
C ASP A 152 15.73 14.76 30.70
N GLU A 153 15.19 15.89 30.25
CA GLU A 153 14.18 15.93 29.19
C GLU A 153 14.74 15.43 27.86
N LEU A 154 15.97 15.84 27.49
CA LEU A 154 16.64 15.32 26.30
C LEU A 154 16.77 13.79 26.35
N THR A 155 17.24 13.25 27.48
CA THR A 155 17.41 11.79 27.65
C THR A 155 16.08 11.04 27.51
N ARG A 156 14.98 11.60 28.02
CA ARG A 156 13.64 11.02 27.84
C ARG A 156 13.18 11.13 26.38
N GLY A 157 13.41 12.27 25.73
CA GLY A 157 13.10 12.49 24.33
C GLY A 157 13.82 11.54 23.37
N GLU A 158 15.10 11.26 23.62
CA GLU A 158 15.87 10.29 22.83
C GLU A 158 15.34 8.86 22.97
N LYS A 159 14.95 8.44 24.18
CA LYS A 159 14.33 7.13 24.40
C LYS A 159 13.02 6.98 23.63
N GLU A 160 12.18 8.02 23.68
CA GLU A 160 10.91 8.02 22.95
C GLU A 160 11.13 8.04 21.44
N LEU A 161 12.09 8.82 20.95
CA LEU A 161 12.47 8.83 19.54
C LEU A 161 12.90 7.45 19.05
N GLU A 162 13.70 6.72 19.83
CA GLU A 162 14.15 5.38 19.45
C GLU A 162 12.96 4.41 19.39
N LYS A 163 12.07 4.44 20.38
CA LYS A 163 10.84 3.64 20.38
C LYS A 163 9.98 3.91 19.14
N VAL A 164 9.68 5.18 18.87
CA VAL A 164 8.91 5.60 17.68
C VAL A 164 9.61 5.13 16.41
N THR A 165 10.93 5.24 16.33
CA THR A 165 11.70 4.78 15.16
C THR A 165 11.57 3.27 14.96
N SER A 166 11.80 2.48 16.02
CA SER A 166 11.68 1.02 15.98
C SER A 166 10.29 0.57 15.56
N ASP A 167 9.23 1.19 16.09
CA ASP A 167 7.85 0.87 15.76
C ASP A 167 7.56 1.07 14.26
N HIS A 168 8.08 2.15 13.65
CA HIS A 168 7.87 2.41 12.21
C HIS A 168 8.71 1.49 11.33
N VAL A 169 9.93 1.14 11.73
CA VAL A 169 10.75 0.15 11.02
C VAL A 169 10.06 -1.21 11.04
N ASN A 170 9.54 -1.64 12.18
CA ASN A 170 8.81 -2.90 12.33
C ASN A 170 7.56 -2.93 11.43
N LYS A 171 6.79 -1.83 11.35
CA LYS A 171 5.66 -1.73 10.41
C LYS A 171 6.09 -1.97 8.96
N ILE A 172 7.21 -1.39 8.52
CA ILE A 172 7.71 -1.62 7.15
C ILE A 172 8.09 -3.09 6.96
N ASP A 173 8.75 -3.70 7.95
CA ASP A 173 9.14 -5.11 7.92
C ASP A 173 7.94 -6.06 7.85
N GLU A 174 6.88 -5.77 8.60
CA GLU A 174 5.63 -6.54 8.55
C GLU A 174 4.98 -6.45 7.17
N ILE A 175 4.89 -5.26 6.60
CA ILE A 175 4.29 -5.06 5.28
C ILE A 175 5.14 -5.74 4.18
N LEU A 176 6.48 -5.63 4.27
CA LEU A 176 7.39 -6.32 3.36
C LEU A 176 7.18 -7.84 3.44
N LYS A 177 7.18 -8.40 4.65
CA LYS A 177 6.99 -9.84 4.86
C LYS A 177 5.66 -10.32 4.29
N TYR A 178 4.59 -9.56 4.48
CA TYR A 178 3.30 -9.85 3.87
C TYR A 178 3.41 -9.87 2.34
N LYS A 179 3.99 -8.82 1.74
CA LYS A 179 4.17 -8.74 0.28
C LYS A 179 5.02 -9.88 -0.28
N GLU A 180 6.08 -10.28 0.42
CA GLU A 180 6.90 -11.43 0.02
C GLU A 180 6.10 -12.74 0.04
N SER A 181 5.29 -12.95 1.08
CA SER A 181 4.42 -14.13 1.14
C SER A 181 3.40 -14.18 0.00
N GLU A 182 2.80 -13.03 -0.36
CA GLU A 182 1.89 -12.93 -1.51
C GLU A 182 2.57 -13.30 -2.83
N LEU A 183 3.85 -12.95 -2.99
CA LEU A 183 4.64 -13.24 -4.19
C LEU A 183 5.14 -14.69 -4.25
N LEU A 184 5.21 -15.39 -3.11
CA LEU A 184 5.69 -16.77 -3.03
C LEU A 184 4.58 -17.82 -3.11
N GLU A 185 3.37 -17.51 -2.63
CA GLU A 185 2.22 -18.42 -2.71
C GLU A 185 1.86 -18.79 -4.16
N VAL A 186 1.55 -20.07 -4.37
CA VAL A 186 1.23 -20.72 -5.67
C VAL A 186 -0.24 -21.11 -5.73
#